data_AF-A0A9E6AME2-F1
#
_entry.id   AF-A0A9E6AME2-F1
#
_cell.length_a   1.000
_cell.length_b   1.000
_cell.length_c   1.000
_cell.angle_alpha   90.00
_cell.angle_beta   90.00
_cell.angle_gamma   90.00
#
_symmetry.space_group_name_H-M   'P 1'
#
loop_
_entity.id
_entity.type
_entity.pdbx_description
1 polymer ?
#
loop_
_entity_poly.entity_id
_entity_poly.type
_entity_poly.pdbx_seq_one_letter_code
_entity_poly.pdbx_strand_id
1 'polypeptide(L)'
;MQHNRRLAEGKLRGVLERDACGKASRIVRFSRRRGKQGSKQRRIHPPRDERMASLLVASSSVKLAKDPRRPTEGSLRLNVVRVWEPEPPEDEKGLEWLLYTSEPVDTPEQMFQVVDWYRARWCIEEYFKALKPGCGMEKRQLGELHALANTMALLAPIAWKLLLLKSEARARPDEPATKILEQEELEVLLAASRTPLTRDCTTEGSVARHRFPRWPPQAQREPWLADIAPRLSRTRDIANGLATAPFH
;
A
#
# COMPACT_ATOMS: atom_id res chain seq x y z
N MET A 1 8.19 7.50 -15.26
CA MET A 1 7.22 7.37 -16.37
C MET A 1 6.27 8.55 -16.30
N GLN A 2 6.27 9.42 -17.30
CA GLN A 2 5.23 10.43 -17.47
C GLN A 2 4.04 9.75 -18.17
N HIS A 3 3.07 9.25 -17.41
CA HIS A 3 1.83 8.73 -17.98
C HIS A 3 0.89 9.91 -18.28
N ASN A 4 1.26 10.75 -19.24
CA ASN A 4 0.42 11.85 -19.69
C ASN A 4 -0.51 11.31 -20.79
N ARG A 5 -1.69 10.79 -20.41
CA ARG A 5 -2.73 10.42 -21.38
C ARG A 5 -3.33 11.69 -21.98
N ARG A 6 -3.56 11.71 -23.30
CA ARG A 6 -4.33 12.77 -23.96
C ARG A 6 -5.79 12.66 -23.48
N LEU A 7 -6.36 13.78 -23.04
CA LEU A 7 -7.80 13.92 -22.81
C LEU A 7 -8.46 14.41 -24.09
N ALA A 8 -9.80 14.27 -24.17
CA ALA A 8 -10.58 14.87 -25.25
C ALA A 8 -10.40 16.42 -25.30
N GLU A 9 -10.14 17.05 -24.16
CA GLU A 9 -10.05 18.52 -23.99
C GLU A 9 -8.60 19.03 -23.79
N GLY A 10 -7.58 18.20 -24.07
CA GLY A 10 -6.17 18.62 -24.05
C GLY A 10 -5.25 17.76 -23.17
N LYS A 11 -4.15 18.35 -22.67
CA LYS A 11 -3.23 17.67 -21.74
C LYS A 11 -3.81 17.72 -20.32
N LEU A 12 -3.80 16.58 -19.63
CA LEU A 12 -4.35 16.39 -18.28
C LEU A 12 -3.94 17.45 -17.26
N ARG A 13 -2.66 17.85 -17.26
CA ARG A 13 -2.17 18.90 -16.35
C ARG A 13 -2.85 20.24 -16.57
N GLY A 14 -3.05 20.62 -17.83
CA GLY A 14 -3.71 21.88 -18.19
C GLY A 14 -5.19 21.90 -17.79
N VAL A 15 -5.86 20.74 -17.79
CA VAL A 15 -7.25 20.64 -17.31
C VAL A 15 -7.29 20.76 -15.79
N LEU A 16 -6.38 20.13 -15.05
CA LEU A 16 -6.31 20.26 -13.59
C LEU A 16 -5.87 21.65 -13.11
N GLU A 17 -5.17 22.42 -13.94
CA GLU A 17 -4.77 23.79 -13.61
C GLU A 17 -5.88 24.82 -13.90
N ARG A 18 -6.74 24.56 -14.91
CA ARG A 18 -7.83 25.45 -15.32
C ARG A 18 -9.17 25.12 -14.68
N ASP A 19 -9.50 23.84 -14.57
CA ASP A 19 -10.84 23.31 -14.29
C ASP A 19 -10.85 22.48 -13.00
N ALA A 20 -10.02 22.86 -12.02
CA ALA A 20 -10.00 22.20 -10.73
C ALA A 20 -11.28 22.52 -9.93
N CYS A 21 -11.99 21.47 -9.49
CA CYS A 21 -13.19 21.59 -8.66
C CYS A 21 -12.86 22.07 -7.23
N GLY A 22 -11.59 21.96 -6.82
CA GLY A 22 -11.10 22.49 -5.55
C GLY A 22 -9.59 22.33 -5.41
N LYS A 23 -9.00 23.07 -4.47
CA LYS A 23 -7.61 22.92 -4.04
C LYS A 23 -7.58 22.76 -2.52
N ALA A 24 -6.89 21.74 -2.05
CA ALA A 24 -6.65 21.48 -0.65
C ALA A 24 -5.15 21.30 -0.42
N SER A 25 -4.71 21.42 0.84
CA SER A 25 -3.32 21.16 1.21
C SER A 25 -3.23 20.24 2.42
N ARG A 26 -2.18 19.42 2.46
CA ARG A 26 -1.87 18.58 3.62
C ARG A 26 -0.36 18.50 3.80
N ILE A 27 0.08 18.59 5.05
CA ILE A 27 1.48 18.39 5.39
C ILE A 27 1.71 16.88 5.61
N VAL A 28 2.72 16.33 4.94
CA VAL A 28 3.07 14.92 5.05
C VAL A 28 4.53 14.79 5.45
N ARG A 29 4.79 13.88 6.39
CA ARG A 29 6.15 13.50 6.77
C ARG A 29 6.70 12.48 5.77
N PHE A 30 7.74 12.85 5.06
CA PHE A 30 8.52 11.92 4.28
C PHE A 30 9.62 11.32 5.15
N SER A 31 9.61 10.00 5.31
CA SER A 31 10.68 9.32 6.02
C SER A 31 11.95 9.20 5.19
N ARG A 32 13.07 9.17 5.91
CA ARG A 32 14.40 8.95 5.37
C ARG A 32 14.47 7.65 4.58
N ARG A 33 15.03 7.72 3.38
CA ARG A 33 15.36 6.55 2.57
C ARG A 33 16.87 6.50 2.40
N ARG A 34 17.51 5.50 3.00
CA ARG A 34 18.93 5.25 2.76
C ARG A 34 19.12 4.76 1.31
N GLY A 35 20.18 5.23 0.67
CA GLY A 35 20.55 4.75 -0.66
C GLY A 35 20.89 3.26 -0.60
N LYS A 36 20.31 2.47 -1.51
CA LYS A 36 20.73 1.07 -1.69
C LYS A 36 22.02 0.99 -2.52
N GLN A 37 22.80 -0.07 -2.32
CA GLN A 37 23.93 -0.38 -3.19
C GLN A 37 23.42 -0.80 -4.59
N GLY A 38 24.04 -0.26 -5.64
CA GLY A 38 23.68 -0.51 -7.05
C GLY A 38 23.16 0.73 -7.79
N SER A 39 23.77 1.04 -8.93
CA SER A 39 23.49 2.25 -9.74
C SER A 39 22.04 2.31 -10.26
N LYS A 40 21.46 1.17 -10.66
CA LYS A 40 20.06 1.10 -11.13
C LYS A 40 19.05 1.41 -10.01
N GLN A 41 19.25 0.88 -8.81
CA GLN A 41 18.32 1.11 -7.70
C GLN A 41 18.40 2.55 -7.17
N ARG A 42 19.58 3.19 -7.20
CA ARG A 42 19.73 4.63 -6.89
C ARG A 42 18.95 5.53 -7.85
N ARG A 43 18.82 5.17 -9.13
CA ARG A 43 18.04 5.94 -10.10
C ARG A 43 16.52 5.79 -9.91
N ILE A 44 16.06 4.60 -9.52
CA ILE A 44 14.63 4.31 -9.33
C ILE A 44 14.15 4.84 -7.96
N HIS A 45 14.98 4.68 -6.93
CA HIS A 45 14.69 5.08 -5.57
C HIS A 45 15.88 5.84 -4.98
N PRO A 46 16.03 7.13 -5.31
CA PRO A 46 17.14 7.93 -4.80
C PRO A 46 17.11 7.99 -3.27
N PRO A 47 18.30 8.12 -2.64
CA PRO A 47 18.36 8.46 -1.23
C PRO A 47 17.65 9.79 -1.01
N ARG A 48 17.02 9.93 0.15
CA ARG A 48 16.41 11.18 0.59
C ARG A 48 16.45 11.25 2.10
N ASP A 49 16.55 12.45 2.64
CA ASP A 49 16.43 12.65 4.08
C ASP A 49 14.98 12.73 4.54
N GLU A 50 14.80 12.67 5.85
CA GLU A 50 13.49 12.87 6.44
C GLU A 50 13.14 14.36 6.40
N ARG A 51 11.92 14.67 6.01
CA ARG A 51 11.43 16.05 5.94
C ARG A 51 9.91 16.13 6.00
N MET A 52 9.40 17.28 6.38
CA MET A 52 8.01 17.65 6.19
C MET A 52 7.84 18.27 4.81
N ALA A 53 6.78 17.91 4.10
CA ALA A 53 6.43 18.49 2.81
C ALA A 53 5.00 19.00 2.82
N SER A 54 4.80 20.20 2.29
CA SER A 54 3.47 20.70 1.97
C SER A 54 3.04 20.15 0.63
N LEU A 55 1.95 19.38 0.60
CA LEU A 55 1.39 18.84 -0.63
C LEU A 55 0.10 19.56 -0.95
N LEU A 56 -0.04 19.98 -2.21
CA LEU A 56 -1.29 20.45 -2.77
C LEU A 56 -2.03 19.30 -3.42
N VAL A 57 -3.35 19.31 -3.27
CA VAL A 57 -4.27 18.33 -3.83
C VAL A 57 -5.34 19.07 -4.62
N ALA A 58 -5.55 18.66 -5.87
CA ALA A 58 -6.60 19.21 -6.72
C ALA A 58 -7.29 18.09 -7.48
N SER A 59 -8.58 18.26 -7.77
CA SER A 59 -9.38 17.29 -8.50
C SER A 59 -10.04 17.89 -9.73
N SER A 60 -10.33 17.02 -10.70
CA SER A 60 -11.19 17.35 -11.85
C SER A 60 -11.82 16.07 -12.41
N SER A 61 -13.04 16.18 -12.92
CA SER A 61 -13.72 15.11 -13.65
C SER A 61 -13.36 15.20 -15.13
N VAL A 62 -12.86 14.11 -15.70
CA VAL A 62 -12.39 14.08 -17.09
C VAL A 62 -13.12 13.01 -17.89
N LYS A 63 -13.22 13.25 -19.21
CA LYS A 63 -13.60 12.24 -20.20
C LYS A 63 -12.36 11.72 -20.89
N LEU A 64 -12.04 10.44 -20.68
CA LEU A 64 -11.04 9.74 -21.46
C LEU A 64 -11.66 9.22 -22.74
N ALA A 65 -11.14 9.71 -23.87
CA ALA A 65 -11.36 9.08 -25.16
C ALA A 65 -10.65 7.71 -25.19
N LYS A 66 -11.28 6.72 -25.81
CA LYS A 66 -10.63 5.43 -26.08
C LYS A 66 -9.43 5.61 -27.03
N ASP A 67 -8.53 4.62 -27.01
CA ASP A 67 -7.39 4.58 -27.92
C ASP A 67 -7.90 4.66 -29.37
N PRO A 68 -7.50 5.68 -30.16
CA PRO A 68 -7.94 5.83 -31.54
C PRO A 68 -7.56 4.65 -32.45
N ARG A 69 -6.65 3.77 -32.00
CA ARG A 69 -6.24 2.55 -32.72
C ARG A 69 -7.19 1.36 -32.51
N ARG A 70 -8.18 1.47 -31.63
CA ARG A 70 -9.16 0.39 -31.38
C ARG A 70 -10.55 0.81 -31.85
N PRO A 71 -11.19 0.07 -32.78
CA PRO A 71 -12.45 0.44 -33.41
C PRO A 71 -13.67 0.10 -32.54
N THR A 72 -13.64 0.48 -31.25
CA THR A 72 -14.84 0.38 -30.41
C THR A 72 -15.25 1.76 -29.93
N GLU A 73 -16.51 2.09 -30.13
CA GLU A 73 -17.11 3.33 -29.63
C GLU A 73 -17.13 3.35 -28.09
N GLY A 74 -17.13 4.56 -27.52
CA GLY A 74 -17.26 4.79 -26.08
C GLY A 74 -16.22 5.76 -25.49
N SER A 75 -16.66 6.53 -24.50
CA SER A 75 -15.81 7.37 -23.64
C SER A 75 -15.97 6.94 -22.19
N LEU A 76 -14.91 7.07 -21.39
CA LEU A 76 -14.96 6.78 -19.96
C LEU A 76 -14.92 8.08 -19.17
N ARG A 77 -15.96 8.34 -18.37
CA ARG A 77 -15.94 9.41 -17.36
C ARG A 77 -15.26 8.88 -16.10
N LEU A 78 -14.35 9.66 -15.55
CA LEU A 78 -13.71 9.38 -14.27
C LEU A 78 -13.17 10.65 -13.65
N ASN A 79 -12.82 10.54 -12.38
CA ASN A 79 -12.21 11.61 -11.61
C ASN A 79 -10.70 11.46 -11.62
N VAL A 80 -10.02 12.60 -11.52
CA VAL A 80 -8.57 12.69 -11.42
C VAL A 80 -8.22 13.51 -10.20
N VAL A 81 -7.32 13.00 -9.36
CA VAL A 81 -6.74 13.71 -8.23
C VAL A 81 -5.25 13.89 -8.48
N ARG A 82 -4.79 15.14 -8.57
CA ARG A 82 -3.37 15.50 -8.60
C ARG A 82 -2.91 15.80 -7.19
N VAL A 83 -1.83 15.17 -6.76
CA VAL A 83 -1.12 15.50 -5.52
C VAL A 83 0.28 15.92 -5.88
N TRP A 84 0.73 17.11 -5.49
CA TRP A 84 2.09 17.54 -5.80
C TRP A 84 2.68 18.45 -4.74
N GLU A 85 4.00 18.45 -4.69
CA GLU A 85 4.78 19.38 -3.89
C GLU A 85 5.10 20.63 -4.74
N PRO A 86 4.55 21.81 -4.42
CA PRO A 86 4.75 23.01 -5.23
C PRO A 86 6.19 23.54 -5.15
N GLU A 87 6.79 23.47 -3.96
CA GLU A 87 8.14 23.99 -3.66
C GLU A 87 8.99 22.88 -3.05
N PRO A 88 9.48 21.93 -3.86
CA PRO A 88 10.40 20.93 -3.35
C PRO A 88 11.77 21.55 -3.04
N PRO A 89 12.53 20.99 -2.07
CA PRO A 89 13.91 21.42 -1.83
C PRO A 89 14.78 21.31 -3.10
N GLU A 90 15.77 22.19 -3.25
CA GLU A 90 16.58 22.32 -4.47
C GLU A 90 17.21 21.00 -4.94
N ASP A 91 17.65 20.15 -4.00
CA ASP A 91 18.29 18.86 -4.27
C ASP A 91 17.33 17.65 -4.29
N GLU A 92 16.04 17.86 -4.07
CA GLU A 92 15.04 16.81 -3.97
C GLU A 92 14.03 16.86 -5.12
N LYS A 93 13.79 15.73 -5.75
CA LYS A 93 12.72 15.65 -6.75
C LYS A 93 11.37 15.73 -6.04
N GLY A 94 10.60 16.78 -6.34
CA GLY A 94 9.25 16.96 -5.80
C GLY A 94 8.33 15.77 -6.05
N LEU A 95 7.48 15.49 -5.05
CA LEU A 95 6.44 14.49 -5.19
C LEU A 95 5.42 14.98 -6.22
N GLU A 96 5.02 14.09 -7.14
CA GLU A 96 3.82 14.31 -7.95
C GLU A 96 3.12 12.98 -8.25
N TRP A 97 1.84 12.90 -7.88
CA TRP A 97 0.94 11.81 -8.22
C TRP A 97 -0.25 12.33 -9.03
N LEU A 98 -0.65 11.51 -9.99
CA LEU A 98 -1.88 11.69 -10.77
C LEU A 98 -2.68 10.39 -10.61
N LEU A 99 -3.74 10.49 -9.82
CA LEU A 99 -4.58 9.36 -9.42
C LEU A 99 -5.86 9.41 -10.23
N TYR A 100 -6.22 8.28 -10.82
CA TYR A 100 -7.49 8.11 -11.55
C TYR A 100 -8.43 7.30 -10.68
N THR A 101 -9.67 7.76 -10.52
CA THR A 101 -10.62 7.15 -9.60
C THR A 101 -12.06 7.29 -10.09
N SER A 102 -12.92 6.34 -9.73
CA SER A 102 -14.38 6.45 -9.86
C SER A 102 -15.04 7.12 -8.66
N GLU A 103 -14.28 7.30 -7.58
CA GLU A 103 -14.75 7.81 -6.30
C GLU A 103 -15.05 9.31 -6.37
N PRO A 104 -15.98 9.84 -5.53
CA PRO A 104 -16.24 11.27 -5.43
C PRO A 104 -14.97 12.09 -5.10
N VAL A 105 -14.90 13.33 -5.61
CA VAL A 105 -13.73 14.22 -5.44
C VAL A 105 -14.11 15.70 -5.31
N ASP A 106 -15.37 15.97 -4.97
CA ASP A 106 -15.96 17.30 -4.94
C ASP A 106 -15.51 18.10 -3.70
N THR A 107 -15.15 17.39 -2.62
CA THR A 107 -14.68 18.03 -1.37
C THR A 107 -13.23 17.67 -1.04
N PRO A 108 -12.53 18.50 -0.23
CA PRO A 108 -11.19 18.18 0.30
C PRO A 108 -11.10 16.81 0.98
N GLU A 109 -12.11 16.44 1.77
CA GLU A 109 -12.16 15.19 2.52
C GLU A 109 -12.21 13.99 1.58
N GLN A 110 -13.02 14.09 0.52
CA GLN A 110 -13.11 13.06 -0.52
C GLN A 110 -11.79 12.92 -1.28
N MET A 111 -11.16 14.04 -1.65
CA MET A 111 -9.84 14.03 -2.27
C MET A 111 -8.79 13.37 -1.37
N PHE A 112 -8.74 13.72 -0.09
CA PHE A 112 -7.80 13.11 0.86
C PHE A 112 -8.06 11.63 1.07
N GLN A 113 -9.32 11.20 1.05
CA GLN A 113 -9.67 9.78 1.13
C GLN A 113 -9.11 8.99 -0.06
N VAL A 114 -9.22 9.51 -1.29
CA VAL A 114 -8.60 8.89 -2.48
C VAL A 114 -7.08 8.80 -2.33
N VAL A 115 -6.45 9.84 -1.79
CA VAL A 115 -5.00 9.83 -1.52
C VAL A 115 -4.65 8.77 -0.48
N ASP A 116 -5.39 8.66 0.62
CA ASP A 116 -5.13 7.69 1.68
C ASP A 116 -5.35 6.24 1.20
N TRP A 117 -6.38 5.99 0.38
CA TRP A 117 -6.54 4.70 -0.30
C TRP A 117 -5.37 4.37 -1.22
N TYR A 118 -4.88 5.33 -2.00
CA TYR A 118 -3.70 5.11 -2.84
C TYR A 118 -2.44 4.83 -2.00
N ARG A 119 -2.29 5.47 -0.84
CA ARG A 119 -1.19 5.20 0.09
C ARG A 119 -1.26 3.80 0.68
N ALA A 120 -2.46 3.26 0.89
CA ALA A 120 -2.67 1.87 1.32
C ALA A 120 -2.17 0.83 0.31
N ARG A 121 -1.94 1.22 -0.96
CA ARG A 121 -1.31 0.33 -1.97
C ARG A 121 0.02 -0.23 -1.50
N TRP A 122 0.76 0.48 -0.64
CA TRP A 122 2.04 -0.04 -0.13
C TRP A 122 1.86 -1.31 0.72
N CYS A 123 0.70 -1.53 1.34
CA CYS A 123 0.39 -2.72 2.13
C CYS A 123 0.54 -4.01 1.30
N ILE A 124 0.17 -3.99 0.01
CA ILE A 124 0.35 -5.17 -0.86
C ILE A 124 1.83 -5.46 -1.11
N GLU A 125 2.67 -4.43 -1.17
CA GLU A 125 4.12 -4.60 -1.29
C GLU A 125 4.74 -5.15 0.00
N GLU A 126 4.20 -4.79 1.18
CA GLU A 126 4.54 -5.44 2.45
C GLU A 126 4.21 -6.93 2.40
N TYR A 127 2.99 -7.26 1.99
CA TYR A 127 2.50 -8.64 1.90
C TYR A 127 3.38 -9.48 0.98
N PHE A 128 3.68 -8.99 -0.23
CA PHE A 128 4.55 -9.73 -1.15
C PHE A 128 5.97 -9.89 -0.64
N LYS A 129 6.50 -8.96 0.16
CA LYS A 129 7.83 -9.18 0.76
C LYS A 129 7.77 -10.09 1.97
N ALA A 130 6.67 -10.14 2.72
CA ALA A 130 6.45 -11.17 3.72
C ALA A 130 6.39 -12.55 3.05
N LEU A 131 5.66 -12.69 1.93
CA LEU A 131 5.50 -13.95 1.22
C LEU A 131 6.78 -14.41 0.48
N LYS A 132 7.40 -13.53 -0.29
CA LYS A 132 8.52 -13.90 -1.19
C LYS A 132 9.84 -14.09 -0.42
N PRO A 133 10.55 -13.03 0.01
CA PRO A 133 11.77 -13.20 0.80
C PRO A 133 11.51 -13.60 2.26
N GLY A 134 10.37 -13.24 2.88
CA GLY A 134 10.08 -13.56 4.28
C GLY A 134 9.80 -15.05 4.52
N CYS A 135 8.78 -15.60 3.87
CA CYS A 135 8.46 -17.04 3.90
C CYS A 135 9.36 -17.86 2.94
N GLY A 136 10.21 -17.19 2.16
CA GLY A 136 11.15 -17.81 1.24
C GLY A 136 10.50 -18.51 0.05
N MET A 137 9.30 -18.08 -0.39
CA MET A 137 8.57 -18.70 -1.49
C MET A 137 9.44 -18.89 -2.74
N GLU A 138 10.21 -17.86 -3.12
CA GLU A 138 11.04 -17.86 -4.33
C GLU A 138 12.34 -18.69 -4.18
N LYS A 139 12.68 -19.18 -2.98
CA LYS A 139 13.84 -20.06 -2.76
C LYS A 139 13.53 -21.54 -3.00
N ARG A 140 12.25 -21.88 -3.15
CA ARG A 140 11.80 -23.27 -3.32
C ARG A 140 11.92 -23.63 -4.80
N GLN A 141 12.63 -24.70 -5.10
CA GLN A 141 12.83 -25.18 -6.47
C GLN A 141 11.68 -26.12 -6.88
N LEU A 142 10.45 -25.60 -6.89
CA LEU A 142 9.26 -26.37 -7.26
C LEU A 142 9.10 -26.34 -8.79
N GLY A 143 9.14 -27.51 -9.43
CA GLY A 143 9.01 -27.64 -10.88
C GLY A 143 7.56 -27.76 -11.38
N GLU A 144 6.61 -28.06 -10.50
CA GLU A 144 5.22 -28.36 -10.86
C GLU A 144 4.24 -27.31 -10.34
N LEU A 145 3.22 -26.99 -11.14
CA LEU A 145 2.18 -26.02 -10.79
C LEU A 145 1.42 -26.42 -9.52
N HIS A 146 1.11 -27.71 -9.36
CA HIS A 146 0.38 -28.21 -8.20
C HIS A 146 1.21 -28.03 -6.90
N ALA A 147 2.50 -28.34 -6.94
CA ALA A 147 3.40 -28.12 -5.81
C ALA A 147 3.52 -26.62 -5.45
N LEU A 148 3.57 -25.76 -6.47
CA LEU A 148 3.58 -24.31 -6.29
C LEU A 148 2.28 -23.81 -5.64
N ALA A 149 1.12 -24.27 -6.10
CA ALA A 149 -0.19 -23.89 -5.58
C ALA A 149 -0.35 -24.31 -4.11
N ASN A 150 0.00 -25.55 -3.76
CA ASN A 150 -0.09 -26.04 -2.38
C ASN A 150 0.85 -25.29 -1.44
N THR A 151 2.08 -25.01 -1.91
CA THR A 151 3.02 -24.19 -1.14
C THR A 151 2.48 -22.77 -0.94
N MET A 152 1.89 -22.17 -1.97
CA MET A 152 1.31 -20.84 -1.87
C MET A 152 0.10 -20.81 -0.91
N ALA A 153 -0.76 -21.83 -0.95
CA ALA A 153 -1.88 -21.98 -0.05
C ALA A 153 -1.44 -22.05 1.43
N LEU A 154 -0.29 -22.68 1.70
CA LEU A 154 0.30 -22.70 3.04
C LEU A 154 0.95 -21.37 3.43
N LEU A 155 1.75 -20.77 2.55
CA LEU A 155 2.56 -19.60 2.89
C LEU A 155 1.79 -18.28 2.87
N ALA A 156 0.73 -18.16 2.07
CA ALA A 156 -0.10 -16.96 1.99
C ALA A 156 -0.72 -16.54 3.34
N PRO A 157 -1.44 -17.41 4.08
CA PRO A 157 -1.99 -17.06 5.39
C PRO A 157 -0.90 -16.77 6.42
N ILE A 158 0.24 -17.48 6.37
CA ILE A 158 1.40 -17.21 7.24
C ILE A 158 1.95 -15.81 6.97
N ALA A 159 2.16 -15.44 5.71
CA ALA A 159 2.64 -14.11 5.32
C ALA A 159 1.68 -12.99 5.78
N TRP A 160 0.37 -13.24 5.71
CA TRP A 160 -0.64 -12.33 6.23
C TRP A 160 -0.61 -12.23 7.75
N LYS A 161 -0.56 -13.34 8.50
CA LYS A 161 -0.46 -13.33 9.97
C LYS A 161 0.80 -12.62 10.45
N LEU A 162 1.94 -12.81 9.77
CA LEU A 162 3.18 -12.06 10.05
C LEU A 162 3.01 -10.54 9.84
N LEU A 163 2.29 -10.14 8.79
CA LEU A 163 2.00 -8.74 8.53
C LEU A 163 1.04 -8.14 9.58
N LEU A 164 0.03 -8.91 10.00
CA LEU A 164 -0.91 -8.54 11.05
C LEU A 164 -0.19 -8.36 12.39
N LEU A 165 0.62 -9.35 12.79
CA LEU A 165 1.40 -9.31 14.03
C LEU A 165 2.31 -8.08 14.08
N LYS A 166 2.98 -7.76 12.96
CA LYS A 166 3.79 -6.53 12.81
C LYS A 166 2.96 -5.25 12.92
N SER A 167 1.73 -5.26 12.39
CA SER A 167 0.82 -4.11 12.48
C SER A 167 0.39 -3.89 13.93
N GLU A 168 -0.03 -4.95 14.62
CA GLU A 168 -0.49 -4.89 16.01
C GLU A 168 0.65 -4.58 16.97
N ALA A 169 1.84 -5.14 16.77
CA ALA A 169 3.04 -4.78 17.52
C ALA A 169 3.39 -3.29 17.47
N ARG A 170 2.93 -2.57 16.45
CA ARG A 170 3.13 -1.12 16.33
C ARG A 170 1.97 -0.32 16.89
N ALA A 171 0.75 -0.79 16.66
CA ALA A 171 -0.46 -0.10 17.08
C ALA A 171 -0.74 -0.29 18.57
N ARG A 172 -0.42 -1.48 19.10
CA ARG A 172 -0.73 -1.94 20.45
C ARG A 172 0.41 -2.84 20.97
N PRO A 173 1.62 -2.27 21.19
CA PRO A 173 2.84 -3.04 21.47
C PRO A 173 2.77 -3.91 22.73
N ASP A 174 1.96 -3.51 23.71
CA ASP A 174 1.84 -4.16 25.01
C ASP A 174 0.74 -5.22 25.07
N GLU A 175 -0.06 -5.37 24.00
CA GLU A 175 -1.11 -6.39 23.95
C GLU A 175 -0.52 -7.80 23.89
N PRO A 176 -1.17 -8.83 24.45
CA PRO A 176 -0.71 -10.21 24.35
C PRO A 176 -0.64 -10.69 22.90
N ALA A 177 0.46 -11.36 22.52
CA ALA A 177 0.61 -11.94 21.19
C ALA A 177 -0.47 -13.00 20.87
N THR A 178 -1.05 -13.61 21.92
CA THR A 178 -2.16 -14.58 21.84
C THR A 178 -3.47 -13.99 21.29
N LYS A 179 -3.60 -12.66 21.19
CA LYS A 179 -4.72 -12.04 20.45
C LYS A 179 -4.63 -12.27 18.94
N ILE A 180 -3.44 -12.60 18.43
CA ILE A 180 -3.13 -12.73 17.00
C ILE A 180 -2.67 -14.14 16.64
N LEU A 181 -1.89 -14.76 17.51
CA LEU A 181 -1.35 -16.10 17.33
C LEU A 181 -2.15 -17.11 18.14
N GLU A 182 -2.51 -18.22 17.49
CA GLU A 182 -3.05 -19.38 18.18
C GLU A 182 -1.96 -20.04 19.04
N GLN A 183 -2.36 -20.90 19.97
CA GLN A 183 -1.44 -21.49 20.95
C GLN A 183 -0.32 -22.28 20.25
N GLU A 184 -0.68 -23.09 19.25
CA GLU A 184 0.24 -23.89 18.45
C GLU A 184 1.20 -23.00 17.65
N GLU A 185 0.70 -21.88 17.11
CA GLU A 185 1.52 -20.92 16.35
C GLU A 185 2.52 -20.21 17.25
N LEU A 186 2.11 -19.86 18.46
CA LEU A 186 2.99 -19.30 19.47
C LEU A 186 4.05 -20.32 19.87
N GLU A 187 3.68 -21.58 20.09
CA GLU A 187 4.66 -22.64 20.40
C GLU A 187 5.69 -22.83 19.29
N VAL A 188 5.24 -22.85 18.02
CA VAL A 188 6.15 -22.89 16.86
C VAL A 188 7.06 -21.67 16.84
N LEU A 189 6.53 -20.46 17.11
CA LEU A 189 7.32 -19.24 17.15
C LEU A 189 8.36 -19.26 18.28
N LEU A 190 7.97 -19.72 19.47
CA LEU A 190 8.85 -19.87 20.62
C LEU A 190 9.99 -20.86 20.32
N ALA A 191 9.67 -21.99 19.69
CA ALA A 191 10.65 -23.02 19.31
C ALA A 191 11.58 -22.57 18.18
N ALA A 192 11.08 -21.82 17.20
CA ALA A 192 11.86 -21.33 16.07
C ALA A 192 12.69 -20.07 16.38
N SER A 193 12.38 -19.39 17.50
CA SER A 193 13.05 -18.17 17.90
C SER A 193 14.51 -18.42 18.29
N ARG A 194 15.43 -17.65 17.70
CA ARG A 194 16.85 -17.64 18.09
C ARG A 194 17.13 -16.91 19.41
N THR A 195 16.11 -16.32 20.00
CA THR A 195 16.20 -15.51 21.22
C THR A 195 15.09 -15.96 22.17
N PRO A 196 15.34 -16.06 23.48
CA PRO A 196 14.30 -16.48 24.42
C PRO A 196 13.08 -15.55 24.31
N LEU A 197 11.92 -16.15 24.03
CA LEU A 197 10.60 -15.54 24.09
C LEU A 197 9.80 -16.29 25.16
N THR A 198 8.86 -15.60 25.80
CA THR A 198 7.99 -16.18 26.83
C THR A 198 6.56 -16.30 26.30
N ARG A 199 5.75 -17.17 26.90
CA ARG A 199 4.36 -17.40 26.48
C ARG A 199 3.45 -16.18 26.69
N ASP A 200 3.81 -15.32 27.63
CA ASP A 200 3.18 -14.03 27.92
C ASP A 200 3.78 -12.88 27.08
N CYS A 201 4.54 -13.18 26.03
CA CYS A 201 5.13 -12.12 25.21
C CYS A 201 4.06 -11.23 24.58
N THR A 202 4.37 -9.94 24.54
CA THR A 202 3.52 -8.95 23.89
C THR A 202 3.65 -9.04 22.37
N THR A 203 2.74 -8.40 21.65
CA THR A 203 2.82 -8.25 20.20
C THR A 203 4.18 -7.67 19.79
N GLU A 204 4.70 -6.63 20.47
CA GLU A 204 6.06 -6.12 20.23
C GLU A 204 7.13 -7.15 20.56
N GLY A 205 7.04 -7.82 21.72
CA GLY A 205 7.98 -8.86 22.13
C GLY A 205 8.13 -9.96 21.09
N SER A 206 7.01 -10.36 20.47
CA SER A 206 6.96 -11.41 19.45
C SER A 206 7.65 -11.05 18.13
N VAL A 207 7.71 -9.76 17.76
CA VAL A 207 8.37 -9.29 16.52
C VAL A 207 9.74 -8.67 16.71
N ALA A 208 10.02 -8.06 17.87
CA ALA A 208 11.23 -7.26 18.11
C ALA A 208 12.52 -8.08 18.05
N ARG A 209 12.41 -9.41 18.19
CA ARG A 209 13.57 -10.32 18.31
C ARG A 209 13.78 -11.20 17.08
N HIS A 210 12.80 -11.27 16.19
CA HIS A 210 12.99 -11.89 14.89
C HIS A 210 13.57 -10.85 13.95
N ARG A 211 14.73 -11.16 13.35
CA ARG A 211 15.42 -10.30 12.39
C ARG A 211 14.64 -10.26 11.07
N PHE A 212 13.38 -9.81 11.11
CA PHE A 212 12.65 -9.41 9.91
C PHE A 212 13.50 -8.35 9.21
N PRO A 213 13.67 -8.41 7.87
CA PRO A 213 14.42 -7.41 7.14
C PRO A 213 13.96 -6.02 7.57
N ARG A 214 14.88 -5.18 8.07
CA ARG A 214 14.57 -3.82 8.53
C ARG A 214 13.75 -3.12 7.46
N TRP A 215 12.47 -2.96 7.77
CA TRP A 215 11.50 -2.47 6.81
C TRP A 215 11.39 -0.95 6.88
N PRO A 216 11.28 -0.21 5.75
CA PRO A 216 11.23 1.24 5.79
C PRO A 216 10.15 1.78 6.74
N PRO A 217 10.50 2.80 7.55
CA PRO A 217 9.64 3.64 8.38
C PRO A 217 8.31 4.17 7.82
N GLN A 218 7.94 3.90 6.58
CA GLN A 218 6.95 4.71 5.85
C GLN A 218 5.51 4.61 6.37
N ALA A 219 5.18 3.56 7.14
CA ALA A 219 3.87 3.37 7.76
C ALA A 219 3.82 3.78 9.24
N GLN A 220 4.75 4.64 9.70
CA GLN A 220 5.14 4.70 11.11
C GLN A 220 4.13 5.29 12.09
N ARG A 221 3.24 6.21 11.72
CA ARG A 221 2.37 6.91 12.69
C ARG A 221 1.14 7.49 12.00
N GLU A 222 0.41 6.65 11.28
CA GLU A 222 -0.71 7.11 10.49
C GLU A 222 -2.01 6.49 11.07
N PRO A 223 -2.82 7.28 11.80
CA PRO A 223 -4.06 6.83 12.43
C PRO A 223 -5.03 6.14 11.46
N TRP A 224 -4.95 6.41 10.16
CA TRP A 224 -5.91 5.92 9.17
C TRP A 224 -5.88 4.40 8.95
N LEU A 225 -4.81 3.67 9.31
CA LEU A 225 -4.84 2.20 9.25
C LEU A 225 -5.89 1.62 10.21
N ALA A 226 -6.15 2.30 11.34
CA ALA A 226 -7.25 1.95 12.25
C ALA A 226 -8.63 2.32 11.68
N ASP A 227 -8.72 3.34 10.81
CA ASP A 227 -9.97 3.79 10.18
C ASP A 227 -10.38 2.95 8.95
N ILE A 228 -9.42 2.32 8.26
CA ILE A 228 -9.67 1.50 7.07
C ILE A 228 -10.01 0.05 7.43
N ALA A 229 -9.43 -0.51 8.50
CA ALA A 229 -9.65 -1.91 8.89
C ALA A 229 -11.15 -2.28 9.10
N PRO A 230 -12.00 -1.43 9.74
CA PRO A 230 -13.43 -1.69 9.88
C PRO A 230 -14.25 -1.52 8.59
N ARG A 231 -13.67 -0.94 7.52
CA ARG A 231 -14.34 -0.74 6.23
C ARG A 231 -13.94 -1.80 5.21
N LEU A 232 -12.72 -2.34 5.28
CA LEU A 232 -12.34 -3.55 4.53
C LEU A 232 -13.02 -4.82 5.06
N SER A 233 -13.52 -4.82 6.29
CA SER A 233 -14.41 -5.90 6.76
C SER A 233 -15.81 -5.86 6.11
N ARG A 234 -16.28 -4.71 5.56
CA ARG A 234 -17.51 -4.67 4.74
C ARG A 234 -17.34 -5.30 3.35
N THR A 235 -16.11 -5.37 2.83
CA THR A 235 -15.81 -6.17 1.62
C THR A 235 -15.84 -7.69 1.90
N ARG A 236 -15.86 -8.11 3.17
CA ARG A 236 -16.07 -9.52 3.57
C ARG A 236 -17.53 -9.95 3.31
N ASP A 237 -18.48 -9.02 3.35
CA ASP A 237 -19.89 -9.29 3.00
C ASP A 237 -20.08 -9.46 1.48
N ILE A 238 -19.25 -8.81 0.66
CA ILE A 238 -19.24 -9.01 -0.80
C ILE A 238 -18.62 -10.38 -1.17
N ALA A 239 -17.61 -10.82 -0.43
CA ALA A 239 -17.02 -12.16 -0.61
C ALA A 239 -18.01 -13.29 -0.21
N ASN A 240 -18.84 -13.07 0.80
CA ASN A 240 -19.90 -14.03 1.18
C ASN A 240 -21.09 -14.01 0.21
N GLY A 241 -21.38 -12.90 -0.45
CA GLY A 241 -22.43 -12.80 -1.48
C GLY A 241 -22.07 -13.43 -2.84
N LEU A 242 -20.79 -13.68 -3.10
CA LEU A 242 -20.31 -14.36 -4.30
C LEU A 242 -20.21 -15.89 -4.15
N ALA A 243 -20.44 -16.42 -2.94
CA ALA A 243 -20.39 -17.86 -2.63
C ALA A 243 -21.74 -18.58 -2.83
N THR A 244 -22.81 -17.88 -3.19
CA THR A 244 -24.17 -18.45 -3.33
C THR A 244 -24.77 -18.33 -4.73
N ALA A 245 -24.01 -17.89 -5.74
CA ALA A 245 -24.49 -17.87 -7.12
C ALA A 245 -24.21 -19.23 -7.82
N PRO A 246 -25.24 -20.01 -8.23
CA PRO A 246 -25.03 -21.21 -9.01
C PRO A 246 -24.55 -20.82 -10.42
N PHE A 247 -23.43 -21.38 -10.83
CA PHE A 247 -22.99 -21.33 -12.24
C PHE A 247 -23.91 -22.22 -13.07
N HIS A 248 -24.69 -21.61 -13.96
CA HIS A 248 -25.33 -22.27 -15.11
C HIS A 248 -24.59 -21.89 -16.39
#